data_AF-A0A7R9MX05-F1
#
_entry.id   AF-A0A7R9MX05-F1
#
_cell.length_a   1.000
_cell.length_b   1.000
_cell.length_c   1.000
_cell.angle_alpha   90.00
_cell.angle_beta   90.00
_cell.angle_gamma   90.00
#
_symmetry.space_group_name_H-M   'P 1'
#
loop_
_entity.id
_entity.type
_entity.pdbx_description
1 polymer ?
#
loop_
_entity_poly.entity_id
_entity_poly.type
_entity_poly.pdbx_seq_one_letter_code
_entity_poly.pdbx_strand_id
1 'polypeptide(L)'
;RLPKILKTNANYKGGRYELALQEAFMAFDDLLLTRESIRELITIRQSYPNNPIIKANAPGIDSGCTAIDIRGQLRRLASHPPDDADERARVENAGGEVVSERINMGVNVSRAFGDHSYKRNTGLSKKEQMIIAWPDVKTEPLNRTTDTALVLICDGVW
;
A
#
# COMPACT_ATOMS: atom_id res chain seq x y z
N ARG A 1 -17.17 -3.54 -9.33
CA ARG A 1 -16.98 -2.38 -10.27
C ARG A 1 -15.64 -1.74 -9.97
N LEU A 2 -14.84 -1.36 -10.98
CA LEU A 2 -13.55 -0.71 -10.74
C LEU A 2 -13.70 0.74 -10.22
N PRO A 3 -12.78 1.22 -9.35
CA PRO A 3 -12.76 2.59 -8.85
C PRO A 3 -12.72 3.64 -9.95
N LYS A 4 -13.32 4.82 -9.71
CA LYS A 4 -13.33 5.91 -10.70
C LYS A 4 -11.91 6.39 -11.01
N ILE A 5 -11.05 6.51 -9.99
CA ILE A 5 -9.66 6.98 -10.09
C ILE A 5 -8.84 6.18 -11.11
N LEU A 6 -9.06 4.86 -11.18
CA LEU A 6 -8.42 3.98 -12.17
C LEU A 6 -9.07 4.11 -13.55
N LYS A 7 -10.40 4.10 -13.64
CA LYS A 7 -11.12 4.17 -14.93
C LYS A 7 -10.87 5.48 -15.70
N THR A 8 -10.60 6.57 -14.98
CA THR A 8 -10.31 7.87 -15.59
C THR A 8 -8.85 8.03 -16.01
N ASN A 9 -7.95 7.18 -15.51
CA ASN A 9 -6.52 7.21 -15.77
C ASN A 9 -6.21 7.02 -17.27
N ALA A 10 -5.30 7.83 -17.82
CA ALA A 10 -4.93 7.79 -19.24
C ALA A 10 -4.18 6.50 -19.62
N ASN A 11 -3.31 5.99 -18.75
CA ASN A 11 -2.61 4.72 -18.92
C ASN A 11 -3.61 3.54 -18.89
N TYR A 12 -4.64 3.60 -18.04
CA TYR A 12 -5.70 2.59 -18.03
C TYR A 12 -6.45 2.54 -19.38
N LYS A 13 -6.84 3.71 -19.89
CA LYS A 13 -7.51 3.82 -21.21
C LYS A 13 -6.61 3.40 -22.37
N GLY A 14 -5.31 3.61 -22.23
CA GLY A 14 -4.29 3.22 -23.21
C GLY A 14 -3.77 1.78 -23.07
N GLY A 15 -4.36 0.95 -22.20
CA GLY A 15 -3.94 -0.45 -22.00
C GLY A 15 -2.63 -0.65 -21.22
N ARG A 16 -2.02 0.42 -20.70
CA ARG A 16 -0.82 0.38 -19.84
C ARG A 16 -1.23 0.17 -18.39
N TYR A 17 -1.77 -1.02 -18.09
CA TYR A 17 -2.41 -1.30 -16.81
C TYR A 17 -1.46 -1.26 -15.61
N GLU A 18 -0.19 -1.66 -15.79
CA GLU A 18 0.81 -1.64 -14.73
C GLU A 18 1.00 -0.23 -14.17
N LEU A 19 1.36 0.71 -15.04
CA LEU A 19 1.53 2.11 -14.69
C LEU A 19 0.22 2.73 -14.19
N ALA A 20 -0.92 2.35 -14.78
CA ALA A 20 -2.21 2.86 -14.34
C ALA A 20 -2.56 2.46 -12.90
N LEU A 21 -2.22 1.24 -12.50
CA LEU A 21 -2.40 0.76 -11.13
C LEU A 21 -1.46 1.50 -10.18
N GLN A 22 -0.19 1.64 -10.54
CA GLN A 22 0.77 2.38 -9.73
C GLN A 22 0.35 3.84 -9.51
N GLU A 23 -0.06 4.53 -10.57
CA GLU A 23 -0.57 5.90 -10.47
C GLU A 23 -1.88 5.99 -9.68
N ALA A 24 -2.77 5.02 -9.82
CA ALA A 24 -4.01 4.98 -9.05
C ALA A 24 -3.76 4.81 -7.55
N PHE A 25 -2.74 4.03 -7.16
CA PHE A 25 -2.32 3.90 -5.76
C PHE A 25 -1.83 5.23 -5.21
N MET A 26 -0.90 5.89 -5.92
CA MET A 26 -0.37 7.19 -5.49
C MET A 26 -1.48 8.24 -5.40
N ALA A 27 -2.37 8.28 -6.39
CA ALA A 27 -3.47 9.23 -6.39
C ALA A 27 -4.48 8.93 -5.27
N PHE A 28 -4.70 7.65 -4.91
CA PHE A 28 -5.53 7.28 -3.77
C PHE A 28 -4.90 7.68 -2.44
N ASP A 29 -3.58 7.50 -2.29
CA ASP A 29 -2.83 7.94 -1.11
C ASP A 29 -3.00 9.44 -0.86
N ASP A 30 -2.90 10.25 -1.93
CA ASP A 30 -3.11 11.70 -1.87
C ASP A 30 -4.54 12.08 -1.44
N LEU A 31 -5.54 11.29 -1.82
CA LEU A 31 -6.92 11.56 -1.43
C LEU A 31 -7.10 11.52 0.10
N LEU A 32 -6.29 10.75 0.82
CA LEU A 32 -6.37 10.65 2.28
C LEU A 32 -6.04 11.97 2.99
N LEU A 33 -5.37 12.91 2.31
CA LEU A 33 -5.08 14.24 2.83
C LEU A 33 -6.15 15.28 2.48
N THR A 34 -7.13 14.94 1.62
CA THR A 34 -8.19 15.87 1.24
C THR A 34 -9.12 16.16 2.41
N ARG A 35 -9.66 17.37 2.46
CA ARG A 35 -10.58 17.77 3.55
C ARG A 35 -11.84 16.91 3.57
N GLU A 36 -12.31 16.52 2.39
CA GLU A 36 -13.46 15.66 2.18
C GLU A 36 -13.22 14.29 2.79
N SER A 37 -12.11 13.63 2.42
CA SER A 37 -11.76 12.32 2.97
C SER A 37 -11.48 12.37 4.47
N ILE A 38 -10.79 13.40 4.97
CA ILE A 38 -10.55 13.55 6.41
C ILE A 38 -11.88 13.68 7.17
N ARG A 39 -12.81 14.49 6.67
CA ARG A 39 -14.15 14.64 7.29
C ARG A 39 -14.90 13.32 7.29
N GLU A 40 -14.93 12.61 6.16
CA GLU A 40 -15.59 11.32 6.04
C GLU A 40 -15.01 10.29 7.01
N LEU A 41 -13.67 10.20 7.10
CA LEU A 41 -12.99 9.31 8.04
C LEU A 41 -13.30 9.64 9.50
N ILE A 42 -13.41 10.93 9.85
CA ILE A 42 -13.84 11.36 11.19
C ILE A 42 -15.29 10.91 11.45
N THR A 43 -16.20 11.08 10.50
CA THR A 43 -17.61 10.65 10.63
C THR A 43 -17.72 9.14 10.78
N ILE A 44 -16.98 8.37 9.99
CA ILE A 44 -16.90 6.90 10.11
C ILE A 44 -16.40 6.53 11.50
N ARG A 45 -15.30 7.16 11.96
CA ARG A 45 -14.75 6.92 13.30
C ARG A 45 -15.78 7.15 14.40
N GLN A 46 -16.53 8.25 14.32
CA GLN A 46 -17.57 8.61 15.29
C GLN A 46 -18.77 7.65 15.27
N SER A 47 -19.02 6.98 14.15
CA SER A 47 -20.09 5.99 14.01
C SER A 47 -19.77 4.65 14.70
N TYR A 48 -18.50 4.42 15.05
CA TYR A 48 -18.05 3.23 15.79
C TYR A 48 -17.35 3.61 17.11
N PRO A 49 -18.03 4.33 18.03
CA PRO A 49 -17.39 4.92 19.21
C PRO A 49 -16.89 3.85 20.21
N ASN A 50 -17.40 2.62 20.12
CA ASN A 50 -17.01 1.50 20.97
C ASN A 50 -16.00 0.55 20.34
N ASN A 51 -15.52 0.82 19.12
CA ASN A 51 -14.51 -0.02 18.50
C ASN A 51 -13.19 0.09 19.31
N PRO A 52 -12.66 -1.04 19.81
CA PRO A 52 -11.48 -1.03 20.68
C PRO A 52 -10.22 -0.50 19.99
N ILE A 53 -10.08 -0.68 18.67
CA ILE A 53 -8.97 -0.14 17.87
C ILE A 53 -9.06 1.39 17.82
N ILE A 54 -10.26 1.91 17.60
CA ILE A 54 -10.53 3.36 17.54
C ILE A 54 -10.33 4.03 18.90
N LYS A 55 -10.69 3.35 20.00
CA LYS A 55 -10.48 3.82 21.38
C LYS A 55 -9.01 3.81 21.78
N ALA A 56 -8.26 2.79 21.37
CA ALA A 56 -6.86 2.63 21.74
C ALA A 56 -5.93 3.64 21.06
N ASN A 57 -6.41 4.40 20.05
CA ASN A 57 -5.53 5.07 19.07
C ASN A 57 -4.40 4.14 18.61
N ALA A 58 -4.68 2.83 18.56
CA ALA A 58 -3.66 1.85 18.23
C ALA A 58 -3.25 2.12 16.78
N PRO A 59 -1.93 2.20 16.49
CA PRO A 59 -1.48 2.18 15.10
C PRO A 59 -2.15 0.98 14.41
N GLY A 60 -2.73 1.23 13.24
CA GLY A 60 -3.47 0.20 12.51
C GLY A 60 -2.60 -1.05 12.39
N ILE A 61 -3.14 -2.20 12.78
CA ILE A 61 -2.45 -3.48 12.70
C ILE A 61 -2.01 -3.67 11.24
N ASP A 62 -0.70 -3.83 11.07
CA ASP A 62 0.04 -3.87 9.82
C ASP A 62 -0.72 -4.67 8.75
N SER A 63 -1.30 -3.96 7.78
CA SER A 63 -1.97 -4.56 6.63
C SER A 63 -1.02 -4.48 5.44
N GLY A 64 0.02 -5.31 5.48
CA GLY A 64 0.97 -5.53 4.39
C GLY A 64 0.58 -6.72 3.52
N CYS A 65 0.91 -6.57 2.23
CA CYS A 65 0.89 -7.52 1.13
C CYS A 65 -0.45 -8.13 0.70
N THR A 66 -0.63 -8.25 -0.62
CA THR A 66 -1.71 -9.00 -1.24
C THR A 66 -1.06 -10.14 -2.01
N ALA A 67 -1.15 -11.37 -1.49
CA ALA A 67 -0.85 -12.55 -2.30
C ALA A 67 -1.99 -12.78 -3.31
N ILE A 68 -1.67 -13.27 -4.50
CA ILE A 68 -2.62 -13.69 -5.53
C ILE A 68 -2.33 -15.15 -5.86
N ASP A 69 -3.24 -16.07 -5.48
CA ASP A 69 -3.21 -17.46 -5.97
C ASP A 69 -4.15 -17.57 -7.17
N ILE A 70 -3.63 -18.11 -8.27
CA ILE A 70 -4.39 -18.36 -9.50
C ILE A 70 -4.47 -19.88 -9.81
N ARG A 71 -3.74 -20.75 -9.07
CA ARG A 71 -3.46 -22.14 -9.50
C ARG A 71 -3.49 -23.20 -8.39
N GLY A 72 -4.01 -22.88 -7.20
CA GLY A 72 -3.89 -23.77 -6.04
C GLY A 72 -2.44 -23.88 -5.54
N GLN A 73 -1.57 -22.96 -5.98
CA GLN A 73 -0.21 -22.79 -5.49
C GLN A 73 -0.13 -21.38 -4.95
N LEU A 74 -0.13 -21.24 -3.63
CA LEU A 74 0.00 -19.96 -2.97
C LEU A 74 1.37 -19.36 -3.30
N ARG A 75 1.38 -18.28 -4.09
CA ARG A 75 2.59 -17.52 -4.44
C ARG A 75 2.47 -16.13 -3.86
N ARG A 76 3.39 -15.79 -2.95
CA ARG A 76 3.59 -14.42 -2.49
C ARG A 76 4.11 -13.60 -3.67
N LEU A 77 3.35 -12.59 -4.09
CA LEU A 77 3.73 -11.76 -5.25
C LEU A 77 4.91 -10.84 -4.94
N ALA A 78 4.91 -10.24 -3.76
CA ALA A 78 5.99 -9.42 -3.21
C ALA A 78 5.81 -9.30 -1.70
N SER A 79 6.92 -9.07 -0.99
CA SER A 79 6.94 -8.61 0.40
C SER A 79 8.03 -7.55 0.50
N HIS A 80 7.77 -6.52 1.29
CA HIS A 80 8.62 -5.34 1.40
C HIS A 80 8.94 -5.05 2.87
N PRO A 81 9.63 -5.95 3.58
CA PRO A 81 10.03 -5.68 4.95
C PRO A 81 11.08 -4.54 4.95
N PRO A 82 11.13 -3.67 5.97
CA PRO A 82 12.04 -2.53 5.98
C PRO A 82 13.53 -2.86 5.90
N ASP A 83 13.93 -4.08 6.26
CA ASP A 83 15.30 -4.58 6.21
C ASP A 83 15.71 -5.11 4.83
N ASP A 84 14.78 -5.23 3.87
CA ASP A 84 15.10 -5.56 2.49
C ASP A 84 16.04 -4.51 1.89
N ALA A 85 16.99 -4.94 1.05
CA ALA A 85 18.11 -4.09 0.64
C ALA A 85 17.65 -2.81 -0.10
N ASP A 86 16.68 -2.96 -1.00
CA ASP A 86 16.13 -1.84 -1.78
C ASP A 86 15.27 -0.91 -0.92
N GLU A 87 14.47 -1.48 0.00
CA GLU A 87 13.62 -0.72 0.91
C GLU A 87 14.47 0.07 1.93
N ARG A 88 15.47 -0.59 2.53
CA ARG A 88 16.43 0.01 3.45
C ARG A 88 17.19 1.15 2.78
N ALA A 89 17.74 0.92 1.59
CA ALA A 89 18.45 1.95 0.84
C ALA A 89 17.56 3.17 0.56
N ARG A 90 16.29 2.97 0.17
CA ARG A 90 15.34 4.08 0.01
C ARG A 90 15.09 4.82 1.31
N VAL A 91 14.86 4.11 2.42
CA VAL A 91 14.64 4.72 3.74
C VAL A 91 15.83 5.57 4.17
N GLU A 92 17.04 5.04 4.04
CA GLU A 92 18.28 5.74 4.38
C GLU A 92 18.51 6.96 3.48
N ASN A 93 18.31 6.83 2.15
CA ASN A 93 18.38 7.95 1.21
C ASN A 93 17.32 9.04 1.48
N ALA A 94 16.18 8.66 2.06
CA ALA A 94 15.14 9.59 2.48
C ALA A 94 15.44 10.31 3.81
N GLY A 95 16.55 9.98 4.47
CA GLY A 95 16.99 10.54 5.75
C GLY A 95 16.45 9.80 6.98
N GLY A 96 15.96 8.56 6.80
CA GLY A 96 15.50 7.70 7.89
C GLY A 96 16.54 6.64 8.25
N GLU A 97 16.20 5.78 9.21
CA GLU A 97 17.01 4.65 9.63
C GLU A 97 16.14 3.41 9.81
N VAL A 98 16.69 2.22 9.54
CA VAL A 98 16.04 0.94 9.84
C VAL A 98 16.75 0.29 11.01
N VAL A 99 16.05 0.23 12.15
CA VAL A 99 16.52 -0.37 13.41
C VAL A 99 15.52 -1.41 13.88
N SER A 100 15.99 -2.64 14.10
CA SER A 100 15.13 -3.77 14.51
C SER A 100 13.88 -3.92 13.63
N GLU A 101 14.09 -3.93 12.31
CA GLU A 101 13.02 -4.04 11.28
C GLU A 101 12.00 -2.89 11.30
N ARG A 102 12.30 -1.78 11.99
CA ARG A 102 11.44 -0.61 12.09
C ARG A 102 12.09 0.64 11.52
N ILE A 103 11.33 1.38 10.72
CA ILE A 103 11.70 2.70 10.22
C ILE A 103 11.61 3.70 11.38
N ASN A 104 12.73 4.33 11.72
CA ASN A 104 12.87 5.28 12.82
C ASN A 104 12.30 4.76 14.16
N MET A 105 12.42 3.45 14.40
CA MET A 105 11.81 2.73 15.55
C MET A 105 10.26 2.83 15.64
N GLY A 106 9.60 3.36 14.61
CA GLY A 106 8.16 3.56 14.58
C GLY A 106 7.44 2.37 13.96
N VAL A 107 7.33 2.37 12.64
CA VAL A 107 6.58 1.36 11.87
C VAL A 107 7.50 0.30 11.28
N ASN A 108 6.99 -0.92 11.15
CA ASN A 108 7.67 -2.11 10.59
C ASN A 108 7.25 -2.39 9.14
N VAL A 109 6.68 -1.41 8.45
CA VAL A 109 6.31 -1.50 7.03
C VAL A 109 7.03 -0.42 6.25
N SER A 110 7.52 -0.77 5.06
CA SER A 110 8.22 0.16 4.16
C SER A 110 7.33 0.69 3.04
N ARG A 111 6.18 0.05 2.79
CA ARG A 111 5.18 0.47 1.80
C ARG A 111 3.78 0.43 2.38
N ALA A 112 3.07 1.55 2.32
CA ALA A 112 1.72 1.69 2.87
C ALA A 112 0.98 2.89 2.25
N PHE A 113 -0.35 2.81 2.24
CA PHE A 113 -1.20 4.00 2.14
C PHE A 113 -1.22 4.73 3.50
N GLY A 114 -1.36 6.05 3.49
CA GLY A 114 -1.29 6.84 4.70
C GLY A 114 0.16 7.08 5.13
N ASP A 115 0.44 7.01 6.43
CA ASP A 115 1.78 7.25 7.02
C ASP A 115 2.50 8.48 6.47
N HIS A 116 1.72 9.52 6.15
CA HIS A 116 2.21 10.73 5.52
C HIS A 116 3.28 11.44 6.35
N SER A 117 3.40 11.14 7.64
CA SER A 117 4.49 11.63 8.48
C SER A 117 5.88 11.26 7.94
N TYR A 118 6.00 10.10 7.28
CA TYR A 118 7.20 9.55 6.65
C TYR A 118 7.34 9.93 5.15
N LYS A 119 6.39 10.72 4.63
CA LYS A 119 6.27 11.13 3.22
C LYS A 119 6.43 12.65 3.01
N ARG A 120 7.21 13.30 3.88
CA ARG A 120 7.34 14.78 3.96
C ARG A 120 8.66 15.33 3.47
N ASN A 121 9.54 14.51 2.90
CA ASN A 121 10.80 15.01 2.35
C ASN A 121 10.51 15.77 1.05
N THR A 122 10.58 17.11 1.10
CA THR A 122 10.28 18.00 -0.03
C THR A 122 11.34 17.98 -1.13
N GLY A 123 12.53 17.45 -0.84
CA GLY A 123 13.60 17.27 -1.83
C GLY A 123 13.47 16.00 -2.66
N LEU A 124 12.49 15.14 -2.34
CA LEU A 124 12.34 13.82 -2.96
C LEU A 124 10.97 13.67 -3.61
N SER A 125 10.90 12.85 -4.65
CA SER A 125 9.61 12.47 -5.23
C SER A 125 8.82 11.58 -4.27
N LYS A 126 7.52 11.38 -4.56
CA LYS A 126 6.67 10.51 -3.75
C LYS A 126 7.10 9.03 -3.78
N LYS A 127 7.93 8.63 -4.75
CA LYS A 127 8.46 7.26 -4.87
C LYS A 127 9.78 7.06 -4.11
N GLU A 128 10.35 8.14 -3.59
CA GLU A 128 11.65 8.15 -2.91
C GLU A 128 11.51 8.47 -1.42
N GLN A 129 10.28 8.55 -0.90
CA GLN A 129 10.02 8.75 0.52
C GLN A 129 10.39 7.49 1.34
N MET A 130 10.56 7.64 2.65
CA MET A 130 10.87 6.49 3.53
C MET A 130 9.82 5.38 3.36
N ILE A 131 8.54 5.79 3.40
CA ILE A 131 7.40 4.92 3.12
C ILE A 131 6.74 5.36 1.83
N ILE A 132 6.44 4.42 0.94
CA ILE A 132 5.80 4.73 -0.35
C ILE A 132 4.48 3.98 -0.50
N ALA A 133 3.50 4.60 -1.17
CA ALA A 133 2.28 3.90 -1.60
C ALA A 133 2.46 3.20 -2.95
N TRP A 134 3.68 3.20 -3.51
CA TRP A 134 3.97 2.66 -4.84
C TRP A 134 3.97 1.13 -4.82
N PRO A 135 3.05 0.47 -5.55
CA PRO A 135 2.96 -0.98 -5.56
C PRO A 135 3.92 -1.60 -6.57
N ASP A 136 4.37 -2.81 -6.26
CA ASP A 136 4.85 -3.73 -7.28
C ASP A 136 3.67 -4.30 -8.05
N VAL A 137 3.77 -4.34 -9.38
CA VAL A 137 2.72 -4.87 -10.23
C VAL A 137 3.33 -5.90 -11.17
N LYS A 138 2.80 -7.12 -11.14
CA LYS A 138 3.18 -8.21 -12.04
C LYS A 138 1.98 -8.57 -12.90
N THR A 139 2.23 -8.74 -14.20
CA THR A 139 1.21 -9.19 -15.15
C THR A 139 1.51 -10.61 -15.56
N GLU A 140 0.55 -11.51 -15.37
CA GLU A 140 0.64 -12.89 -15.83
C GLU A 140 -0.52 -13.21 -16.78
N PRO A 141 -0.27 -14.01 -17.83
CA PRO A 141 -1.33 -14.45 -18.73
C PRO A 141 -2.29 -15.38 -17.99
N LEU A 142 -3.59 -15.08 -18.09
CA LEU A 142 -4.65 -15.93 -17.56
C LEU A 142 -4.82 -17.17 -18.44
N ASN A 143 -4.66 -18.34 -17.86
CA ASN A 143 -5.02 -19.61 -18.47
C ASN A 143 -6.40 -20.07 -17.97
N ARG A 144 -7.43 -19.81 -18.77
CA ARG A 144 -8.83 -20.17 -18.44
C ARG A 144 -9.09 -21.67 -18.25
N THR A 145 -8.13 -22.54 -18.57
CA THR A 145 -8.28 -24.00 -18.39
C THR A 145 -7.69 -24.50 -17.06
N THR A 146 -6.63 -23.85 -16.56
CA THR A 146 -5.94 -24.28 -15.33
C THR A 146 -6.18 -23.34 -14.15
N ASP A 147 -6.54 -22.09 -14.43
CA ASP A 147 -6.68 -21.06 -13.41
C ASP A 147 -8.10 -21.10 -12.84
N THR A 148 -8.23 -21.46 -11.56
CA THR A 148 -9.51 -21.84 -10.95
C THR A 148 -10.07 -20.83 -9.96
N ALA A 149 -9.21 -20.05 -9.30
CA ALA A 149 -9.60 -19.08 -8.29
C ALA A 149 -8.64 -17.89 -8.28
N LEU A 150 -9.06 -16.77 -7.69
CA LEU A 150 -8.19 -15.66 -7.31
C LEU A 150 -8.26 -15.51 -5.80
N VAL A 151 -7.16 -15.75 -5.09
CA VAL A 151 -7.13 -15.61 -3.61
C VAL A 151 -6.34 -14.38 -3.24
N LEU A 152 -6.94 -13.46 -2.47
CA LEU A 152 -6.29 -12.25 -1.92
C LEU A 152 -6.04 -12.47 -0.43
N ILE A 153 -4.77 -12.37 0.00
CA ILE A 153 -4.38 -12.66 1.39
C ILE A 153 -3.40 -11.61 1.91
N CYS A 154 -3.55 -11.23 3.19
CA CYS A 154 -2.63 -10.36 3.92
C CYS A 154 -1.52 -11.13 4.63
N ASP A 155 -0.54 -10.40 5.18
CA ASP A 155 0.59 -10.98 5.91
C ASP A 155 0.20 -11.82 7.14
N GLY A 156 -0.99 -11.62 7.72
CA GLY A 156 -1.47 -12.37 8.90
C GLY A 156 -1.82 -13.85 8.66
N VAL A 157 -1.61 -14.37 7.44
CA VAL A 157 -1.81 -15.79 7.10
C VAL A 157 -0.48 -16.56 7.02
N TRP A 158 0.65 -15.86 7.00
CA TRP A 158 1.99 -16.45 6.88
C TRP A 158 2.66 -16.70 8.23
#